data_AF-A0A7K0SQJ2-F1
#
_entry.id   AF-A0A7K0SQJ2-F1
#
_cell.length_a   1.000
_cell.length_b   1.000
_cell.length_c   1.000
_cell.angle_alpha   90.00
_cell.angle_beta   90.00
_cell.angle_gamma   90.00
#
_symmetry.space_group_name_H-M   'P 1'
#
loop_
_entity.id
_entity.type
_entity.pdbx_description
1 polymer ?
#
loop_
_entity_poly.entity_id
_entity_poly.type
_entity_poly.pdbx_seq_one_letter_code
_entity_poly.pdbx_strand_id
1 'polypeptide(L)'
;MSDRDFDVVVIGSGFGGSVAALRLSEKGYQVAVLEAGRRFTDNDFPKTSWRISKFLYAPRLGLRGIQRIHALPDVLVLAGAGVGGGSLVYANTLYVPPDTYFEDKQWKNITDWKAELKPWYDQASRVLGVADNPFFSPSDKSMQEVANEMGVGK
;
A
#
# COMPACT_ATOMS: atom_id res chain seq x y z
N MET A 1 -34.02 10.34 4.40
CA MET A 1 -32.77 9.74 3.87
C MET A 1 -33.12 9.12 2.55
N SER A 2 -32.34 9.33 1.48
CA SER A 2 -32.51 8.49 0.30
C SER A 2 -31.92 7.13 0.62
N ASP A 3 -32.75 6.08 0.59
CA ASP A 3 -32.27 4.71 0.67
C ASP A 3 -31.41 4.45 -0.57
N ARG A 4 -30.10 4.38 -0.35
CA ARG A 4 -29.16 3.91 -1.36
C ARG A 4 -28.84 2.47 -1.03
N ASP A 5 -29.34 1.58 -1.85
CA ASP A 5 -29.00 0.16 -1.78
C ASP A 5 -27.68 -0.09 -2.51
N PHE A 6 -26.91 -1.03 -1.98
CA PHE A 6 -25.66 -1.50 -2.57
C PHE A 6 -25.61 -3.02 -2.42
N ASP A 7 -25.07 -3.70 -3.43
CA ASP A 7 -24.87 -5.15 -3.39
C ASP A 7 -23.71 -5.53 -2.46
N VAL A 8 -22.66 -4.70 -2.44
CA VAL A 8 -21.44 -4.94 -1.66
C VAL A 8 -20.95 -3.68 -0.98
N VAL A 9 -20.54 -3.82 0.28
CA VAL A 9 -19.84 -2.76 1.03
C VAL A 9 -18.39 -3.19 1.29
N VAL A 10 -17.44 -2.39 0.83
CA VAL A 10 -16.01 -2.55 1.07
C VAL A 10 -15.58 -1.56 2.15
N ILE A 11 -15.03 -2.06 3.25
CA ILE A 11 -14.54 -1.25 4.36
C ILE A 11 -13.03 -1.02 4.19
N GLY A 12 -12.65 0.24 4.00
CA GLY A 12 -11.29 0.67 3.72
C GLY A 12 -10.98 0.69 2.23
N SER A 13 -10.18 1.67 1.83
CA SER A 13 -9.86 1.95 0.42
C SER A 13 -8.36 1.80 0.09
N GLY A 14 -7.65 0.98 0.87
CA GLY A 14 -6.28 0.55 0.54
C GLY A 14 -6.24 -0.44 -0.63
N PHE A 15 -5.05 -0.94 -0.98
CA PHE A 15 -4.85 -1.86 -2.13
C PHE A 15 -5.91 -2.96 -2.26
N GLY A 16 -6.14 -3.75 -1.20
CA GLY A 16 -7.13 -4.82 -1.23
C GLY A 16 -8.56 -4.32 -1.45
N GLY A 17 -8.95 -3.23 -0.78
CA GLY A 17 -10.27 -2.61 -0.93
C GLY A 17 -10.50 -2.02 -2.32
N SER A 18 -9.48 -1.33 -2.86
CA SER A 18 -9.53 -0.78 -4.22
C SER A 18 -9.62 -1.87 -5.29
N VAL A 19 -8.85 -2.95 -5.16
CA VAL A 19 -8.91 -4.10 -6.08
C VAL A 19 -10.27 -4.79 -5.98
N ALA A 20 -10.76 -5.06 -4.78
CA ALA A 20 -12.08 -5.68 -4.58
C ALA A 20 -13.19 -4.82 -5.19
N ALA A 21 -13.19 -3.50 -4.90
CA ALA A 21 -14.17 -2.58 -5.46
C ALA A 21 -14.13 -2.55 -6.99
N LEU A 22 -12.93 -2.45 -7.59
CA LEU A 22 -12.76 -2.49 -9.04
C LEU A 22 -13.33 -3.77 -9.65
N ARG A 23 -12.93 -4.94 -9.15
CA ARG A 23 -13.34 -6.23 -9.72
C ARG A 23 -14.82 -6.53 -9.55
N LEU A 24 -15.42 -6.09 -8.44
CA LEU A 24 -16.86 -6.23 -8.22
C LEU A 24 -17.64 -5.27 -9.12
N SER A 25 -17.20 -4.02 -9.26
CA SER A 25 -17.84 -3.06 -10.16
C SER A 25 -17.72 -3.48 -11.64
N GLU A 26 -16.59 -4.04 -12.07
CA GLU A 26 -16.42 -4.62 -13.42
C GLU A 26 -17.41 -5.75 -13.71
N LYS A 27 -17.87 -6.47 -12.67
CA LYS A 27 -18.92 -7.50 -12.77
C LYS A 27 -20.35 -6.94 -12.70
N GLY A 28 -20.51 -5.62 -12.58
CA GLY A 28 -21.81 -4.95 -12.57
C GLY A 28 -22.44 -4.77 -11.19
N TYR A 29 -21.74 -5.12 -10.10
CA TYR A 29 -22.25 -4.89 -8.74
C TYR A 29 -22.24 -3.41 -8.37
N GLN A 30 -23.26 -2.98 -7.63
CA GLN A 30 -23.29 -1.68 -6.94
C GLN A 30 -22.44 -1.76 -5.67
N VAL A 31 -21.27 -1.12 -5.69
CA VAL A 31 -20.29 -1.20 -4.59
C VAL A 31 -20.20 0.11 -3.84
N ALA A 32 -20.38 0.08 -2.52
CA ALA A 32 -20.05 1.17 -1.61
C ALA A 32 -18.65 0.95 -1.02
N VAL A 33 -17.80 1.97 -1.06
CA VAL A 33 -16.50 1.96 -0.37
C VAL A 33 -16.55 2.96 0.78
N LEU A 34 -16.31 2.47 2.01
CA LEU A 34 -16.30 3.29 3.21
C LEU A 34 -14.87 3.49 3.70
N GLU A 35 -14.41 4.73 3.72
CA GLU A 35 -13.07 5.09 4.18
C GLU A 35 -13.16 6.04 5.38
N ALA A 36 -12.32 5.78 6.39
CA ALA A 36 -12.29 6.58 7.61
C ALA A 36 -11.52 7.89 7.45
N GLY A 37 -10.54 7.91 6.54
CA GLY A 37 -9.79 9.10 6.16
C GLY A 37 -10.47 9.94 5.08
N ARG A 38 -9.80 11.03 4.71
CA ARG A 38 -10.30 11.95 3.67
C ARG A 38 -9.86 11.50 2.28
N ARG A 39 -10.53 12.00 1.24
CA ARG A 39 -9.97 12.02 -0.11
C ARG A 39 -9.00 13.20 -0.21
N PHE A 40 -7.76 12.91 -0.59
CA PHE A 40 -6.70 13.90 -0.77
C PHE A 40 -6.51 14.21 -2.26
N THR A 41 -6.21 15.47 -2.56
CA THR A 41 -5.68 15.92 -3.84
C THR A 41 -4.20 16.31 -3.67
N ASP A 42 -3.47 16.50 -4.76
CA ASP A 42 -2.04 16.80 -4.74
C ASP A 42 -1.68 17.99 -3.83
N ASN A 43 -2.55 19.01 -3.77
CA ASN A 43 -2.36 20.19 -2.94
C ASN A 43 -2.64 19.98 -1.43
N ASP A 44 -3.28 18.86 -1.07
CA ASP A 44 -3.62 18.56 0.31
C ASP A 44 -2.43 17.96 1.07
N PHE A 45 -1.49 17.32 0.37
CA PHE A 45 -0.37 16.62 0.99
C PHE A 45 0.54 17.56 1.81
N PRO A 46 1.01 17.10 2.98
CA PRO A 46 1.94 17.88 3.78
C PRO A 46 3.29 17.96 3.07
N LYS A 47 3.76 19.18 2.77
CA LYS A 47 5.13 19.38 2.26
C LYS A 47 6.22 18.89 3.22
N THR A 48 5.91 18.83 4.52
CA THR A 48 6.80 18.36 5.58
C THR A 48 5.98 17.70 6.69
N SER A 49 6.59 16.75 7.41
CA SER A 49 5.99 16.07 8.56
C SER A 49 5.66 17.01 9.73
N TRP A 50 6.29 18.18 9.80
CA TRP A 50 6.02 19.23 10.79
C TRP A 50 4.63 19.85 10.68
N ARG A 51 3.91 19.63 9.57
CA ARG A 51 2.51 20.04 9.42
C ARG A 51 1.58 19.00 10.06
N ILE A 52 1.65 18.91 11.38
CA ILE A 52 1.04 17.83 12.18
C ILE A 52 -0.43 17.58 11.83
N SER A 53 -1.25 18.62 11.64
CA SER A 53 -2.67 18.46 11.30
C SER A 53 -2.95 17.84 9.93
N LYS A 54 -2.02 17.99 8.98
CA LYS A 54 -2.05 17.39 7.64
C LYS A 54 -1.27 16.07 7.58
N PHE A 55 -0.34 15.85 8.50
CA PHE A 55 0.45 14.64 8.55
C PHE A 55 -0.23 13.56 9.38
N LEU A 56 -0.62 13.83 10.63
CA LEU A 56 -1.16 12.81 11.54
C LEU A 56 -2.69 12.65 11.42
N TYR A 57 -3.13 11.40 11.46
CA TYR A 57 -4.53 11.01 11.59
C TYR A 57 -4.85 10.69 13.05
N ALA A 58 -5.45 11.66 13.74
CA ALA A 58 -5.97 11.51 15.10
C ALA A 58 -7.28 12.31 15.20
N PRO A 59 -8.40 11.79 14.68
CA PRO A 59 -9.63 12.57 14.49
C PRO A 59 -10.22 13.10 15.80
N ARG A 60 -9.98 12.42 16.93
CA ARG A 60 -10.35 12.88 18.29
C ARG A 60 -9.66 14.19 18.68
N LEU A 61 -8.50 14.49 18.10
CA LEU A 61 -7.73 15.71 18.30
C LEU A 61 -7.90 16.71 17.14
N GLY A 62 -8.85 16.46 16.23
CA GLY A 62 -9.05 17.27 15.02
C GLY A 62 -8.01 17.06 13.92
N LEU A 63 -7.04 16.15 14.10
CA LEU A 63 -6.00 15.87 13.12
C LEU A 63 -6.51 14.84 12.09
N ARG A 64 -6.48 15.19 10.81
CA ARG A 64 -7.07 14.38 9.71
C ARG A 64 -6.08 14.20 8.56
N GLY A 65 -4.81 14.05 8.90
CA GLY A 65 -3.73 13.81 7.95
C GLY A 65 -3.69 12.39 7.39
N ILE A 66 -2.67 12.12 6.58
CA ILE A 66 -2.50 10.87 5.85
C ILE A 66 -1.89 9.73 6.68
N GLN A 67 -1.14 10.04 7.74
CA GLN A 67 -0.37 9.07 8.54
C GLN A 67 -1.10 8.72 9.83
N ARG A 68 -1.53 7.47 9.97
CA ARG A 68 -1.99 6.90 11.22
C ARG A 68 -0.84 6.17 11.91
N ILE A 69 -0.73 6.36 13.21
CA ILE A 69 0.27 5.71 14.05
C ILE A 69 -0.47 4.98 15.17
N HIS A 70 -0.26 3.68 15.27
CA HIS A 70 -0.72 2.89 16.41
C HIS A 70 0.47 2.51 17.25
N ALA A 71 0.54 3.07 18.47
CA ALA A 71 1.52 2.68 19.45
C ALA A 71 1.02 1.47 20.25
N LEU A 72 1.77 0.38 20.15
CA LEU A 72 1.67 -0.81 21.00
C LEU A 72 2.92 -0.83 21.92
N PRO A 73 2.94 -1.62 23.01
CA PRO A 73 4.03 -1.60 23.98
C PRO A 73 5.43 -1.72 23.37
N ASP A 74 5.59 -2.58 22.36
CA ASP A 74 6.88 -2.90 21.75
C ASP A 74 6.99 -2.53 20.26
N VAL A 75 5.91 -1.99 19.66
CA VAL A 75 5.87 -1.72 18.22
C VAL A 75 5.03 -0.50 17.88
N LEU A 76 5.52 0.27 16.90
CA LEU A 76 4.75 1.32 16.24
C LEU A 76 4.27 0.81 14.88
N VAL A 77 2.97 0.75 14.67
CA VAL A 77 2.39 0.41 13.36
C VAL A 77 2.04 1.69 12.62
N LEU A 78 2.70 1.88 11.48
CA LEU A 78 2.45 3.00 10.57
C LEU A 78 1.48 2.56 9.48
N ALA A 79 0.38 3.28 9.32
CA ALA A 79 -0.64 3.01 8.32
C ALA A 79 -1.11 4.30 7.64
N GLY A 80 -1.59 4.21 6.40
CA GLY A 80 -2.24 5.33 5.73
C GLY A 80 -3.71 5.49 6.15
N ALA A 81 -4.20 6.72 6.21
CA ALA A 81 -5.60 7.04 6.49
C ALA A 81 -6.13 8.05 5.48
N GLY A 82 -6.93 7.56 4.53
CA GLY A 82 -7.45 8.34 3.42
C GLY A 82 -7.87 7.46 2.26
N VAL A 83 -8.50 8.05 1.25
CA VAL A 83 -8.85 7.33 0.03
C VAL A 83 -7.55 6.89 -0.67
N GLY A 84 -7.31 5.57 -0.72
CA GLY A 84 -6.04 4.95 -1.14
C GLY A 84 -5.30 4.24 -0.01
N GLY A 85 -5.64 4.52 1.25
CA GLY A 85 -5.06 3.88 2.42
C GLY A 85 -3.53 4.01 2.48
N GLY A 86 -2.85 2.89 2.66
CA GLY A 86 -1.38 2.83 2.72
C GLY A 86 -0.66 3.36 1.48
N SER A 87 -1.31 3.38 0.31
CA SER A 87 -0.70 3.91 -0.92
C SER A 87 -0.39 5.42 -0.82
N LEU A 88 -0.99 6.14 0.14
CA LEU A 88 -0.73 7.57 0.36
C LEU A 88 0.60 7.83 1.09
N VAL A 89 1.17 6.83 1.76
CA VAL A 89 2.33 6.99 2.65
C VAL A 89 3.47 5.99 2.38
N TYR A 90 3.25 4.99 1.54
CA TYR A 90 4.26 3.98 1.22
C TYR A 90 5.38 4.50 0.31
N ALA A 91 6.49 3.76 0.24
CA ALA A 91 7.69 4.14 -0.48
C ALA A 91 7.69 3.78 -1.99
N ASN A 92 6.56 3.38 -2.57
CA ASN A 92 6.46 2.94 -3.99
C ASN A 92 7.38 1.77 -4.37
N THR A 93 7.76 0.92 -3.42
CA THR A 93 8.53 -0.30 -3.70
C THR A 93 7.61 -1.48 -3.99
N LEU A 94 7.73 -2.06 -5.19
CA LEU A 94 6.78 -3.04 -5.73
C LEU A 94 7.49 -4.33 -6.15
N TYR A 95 8.06 -5.04 -5.16
CA TYR A 95 8.79 -6.29 -5.39
C TYR A 95 7.87 -7.50 -5.50
N VAL A 96 8.26 -8.45 -6.34
CA VAL A 96 7.71 -9.82 -6.27
C VAL A 96 8.52 -10.59 -5.23
N PRO A 97 7.88 -11.29 -4.28
CA PRO A 97 8.60 -12.09 -3.29
C PRO A 97 9.52 -13.14 -3.95
N PRO A 98 10.65 -13.50 -3.31
CA PRO A 98 11.49 -14.59 -3.77
C PRO A 98 10.82 -15.96 -3.57
N ASP A 99 11.37 -17.01 -4.19
CA ASP A 99 10.83 -18.38 -4.14
C ASP A 99 10.72 -18.93 -2.71
N THR A 100 11.59 -18.47 -1.81
CA THR A 100 11.53 -18.83 -0.38
C THR A 100 10.20 -18.45 0.26
N TYR A 101 9.52 -17.39 -0.22
CA TYR A 101 8.18 -17.02 0.25
C TYR A 101 7.11 -17.99 -0.26
N PHE A 102 7.11 -18.30 -1.56
CA PHE A 102 6.09 -19.19 -2.15
C PHE A 102 6.23 -20.63 -1.62
N GLU A 103 7.46 -21.06 -1.34
CA GLU A 103 7.80 -22.39 -0.82
C GLU A 103 7.83 -22.48 0.72
N ASP A 104 7.29 -21.48 1.44
CA ASP A 104 7.26 -21.51 2.89
C ASP A 104 6.42 -22.70 3.40
N LYS A 105 6.94 -23.38 4.43
CA LYS A 105 6.32 -24.55 5.03
C LYS A 105 4.91 -24.28 5.57
N GLN A 106 4.58 -23.02 5.86
CA GLN A 106 3.26 -22.62 6.36
C GLN A 106 2.13 -22.80 5.34
N TRP A 107 2.42 -22.72 4.02
CA TRP A 107 1.37 -22.74 2.99
C TRP A 107 1.72 -23.48 1.71
N LYS A 108 2.97 -23.87 1.47
CA LYS A 108 3.40 -24.52 0.21
C LYS A 108 2.62 -25.78 -0.17
N ASN A 109 1.99 -26.44 0.79
CA ASN A 109 1.22 -27.67 0.58
C ASN A 109 -0.22 -27.43 0.10
N ILE A 110 -0.68 -26.18 0.03
CA ILE A 110 -2.04 -25.84 -0.41
C ILE A 110 -2.13 -25.91 -1.94
N THR A 111 -1.16 -25.31 -2.63
CA THR A 111 -1.11 -25.18 -4.10
C THR A 111 0.29 -24.72 -4.53
N ASP A 112 0.57 -24.73 -5.83
CA ASP A 112 1.73 -24.03 -6.40
C ASP A 112 1.44 -22.53 -6.41
N TRP A 113 1.76 -21.86 -5.30
CA TRP A 113 1.47 -20.44 -5.12
C TRP A 113 2.16 -19.55 -6.14
N LYS A 114 3.37 -19.91 -6.58
CA LYS A 114 4.10 -19.11 -7.56
C LYS A 114 3.39 -19.17 -8.91
N ALA A 115 3.00 -20.36 -9.35
CA ALA A 115 2.23 -20.52 -10.59
C ALA A 115 0.84 -19.86 -10.49
N GLU A 116 0.13 -20.06 -9.37
CA GLU A 116 -1.22 -19.54 -9.16
C GLU A 116 -1.26 -18.01 -9.10
N LEU A 117 -0.29 -17.38 -8.45
CA LEU A 117 -0.24 -15.92 -8.28
C LEU A 117 0.45 -15.19 -9.43
N LYS A 118 1.26 -15.88 -10.26
CA LYS A 118 2.02 -15.24 -11.36
C LYS A 118 1.17 -14.37 -12.29
N PRO A 119 -0.03 -14.80 -12.78
CA PRO A 119 -0.85 -13.94 -13.63
C PRO A 119 -1.33 -12.68 -12.91
N TRP A 120 -1.58 -12.76 -11.61
CA TRP A 120 -2.06 -11.65 -10.79
C TRP A 120 -0.96 -10.66 -10.44
N TYR A 121 0.28 -11.13 -10.20
CA TYR A 121 1.45 -10.26 -10.10
C TYR A 121 1.66 -9.49 -11.40
N ASP A 122 1.64 -10.16 -12.55
CA ASP A 122 1.76 -9.53 -13.88
C ASP A 122 0.68 -8.47 -14.12
N GLN A 123 -0.58 -8.78 -13.77
CA GLN A 123 -1.67 -7.81 -13.87
C GLN A 123 -1.48 -6.62 -12.92
N ALA A 124 -1.12 -6.86 -11.66
CA ALA A 124 -0.88 -5.80 -10.68
C ALA A 124 0.27 -4.89 -11.10
N SER A 125 1.36 -5.46 -11.62
CA SER A 125 2.52 -4.70 -12.12
C SER A 125 2.14 -3.74 -13.24
N ARG A 126 1.30 -4.18 -14.20
CA ARG A 126 0.80 -3.29 -15.26
C ARG A 126 -0.09 -2.18 -14.74
N VAL A 127 -1.04 -2.51 -13.85
CA VAL A 127 -2.01 -1.54 -13.32
C VAL A 127 -1.33 -0.50 -12.43
N LEU A 128 -0.34 -0.91 -11.65
CA LEU A 128 0.43 -0.02 -10.77
C LEU A 128 1.56 0.72 -11.50
N GLY A 129 1.82 0.40 -12.77
CA GLY A 129 2.87 1.04 -13.55
C GLY A 129 4.27 0.75 -13.01
N VAL A 130 4.53 -0.49 -12.58
CA VAL A 130 5.84 -0.90 -12.08
C VAL A 130 6.89 -0.65 -13.15
N ALA A 131 7.92 0.10 -12.79
CA ALA A 131 9.05 0.43 -13.63
C ALA A 131 10.32 0.53 -12.78
N ASP A 132 11.47 0.34 -13.40
CA ASP A 132 12.75 0.57 -12.75
C ASP A 132 12.92 2.07 -12.46
N ASN A 133 13.41 2.38 -11.26
CA ASN A 133 13.75 3.74 -10.91
C ASN A 133 15.06 4.14 -11.64
N PRO A 134 15.02 5.11 -12.57
CA PRO A 134 16.23 5.52 -13.31
C PRO A 134 17.18 6.37 -12.45
N PHE A 135 16.71 6.87 -11.30
CA PHE A 135 17.49 7.75 -10.45
C PHE A 135 18.40 6.96 -9.53
N PHE A 136 19.71 7.10 -9.75
CA PHE A 136 20.76 6.56 -8.88
C PHE A 136 21.45 7.72 -8.15
N SER A 137 21.22 7.83 -6.85
CA SER A 137 21.71 8.93 -6.03
C SER A 137 23.14 8.69 -5.53
N PRO A 138 23.85 9.74 -5.05
CA PRO A 138 25.12 9.56 -4.34
C PRO A 138 25.00 8.64 -3.12
N SER A 139 23.85 8.64 -2.44
CA SER A 139 23.60 7.72 -1.33
C SER A 139 23.56 6.26 -1.79
N ASP A 140 22.92 6.00 -2.93
CA ASP A 140 22.86 4.65 -3.51
C ASP A 140 24.25 4.16 -3.91
N LYS A 141 25.09 5.06 -4.47
CA LYS A 141 26.49 4.76 -4.79
C LYS A 141 27.27 4.34 -3.54
N SER A 142 27.20 5.12 -2.46
CA SER A 142 27.90 4.78 -1.22
C SER A 142 27.39 3.47 -0.60
N MET A 143 26.08 3.20 -0.67
CA MET A 143 25.53 1.91 -0.24
C MET A 143 26.06 0.75 -1.08
N GLN A 144 26.18 0.91 -2.39
CA GLN A 144 26.72 -0.11 -3.29
C GLN A 144 28.20 -0.37 -3.05
N GLU A 145 29.01 0.67 -2.82
CA GLU A 145 30.44 0.54 -2.51
C GLU A 145 30.66 -0.31 -1.26
N VAL A 146 29.94 -0.01 -0.16
CA VAL A 146 30.01 -0.79 1.08
C VAL A 146 29.53 -2.23 0.86
N ALA A 147 28.43 -2.42 0.12
CA ALA A 147 27.93 -3.77 -0.17
C ALA A 147 28.96 -4.60 -0.97
N ASN A 148 29.67 -3.97 -1.91
CA ASN A 148 30.76 -4.62 -2.66
C ASN A 148 31.93 -5.00 -1.76
N GLU A 149 32.37 -4.10 -0.86
CA GLU A 149 33.42 -4.39 0.13
C GLU A 149 33.05 -5.56 1.05
N MET A 150 31.76 -5.66 1.41
CA MET A 150 31.22 -6.77 2.21
C MET A 150 30.98 -8.06 1.41
N GLY A 151 31.22 -8.05 0.10
CA GLY A 151 31.01 -9.21 -0.77
C GLY A 151 29.54 -9.55 -1.07
N VAL A 152 28.61 -8.62 -0.82
CA VAL A 152 27.15 -8.78 -1.01
C VAL A 152 26.54 -7.77 -2.00
N GLY A 153 27.36 -6.99 -2.69
CA GLY A 153 26.91 -5.95 -3.63
C GLY A 153 26.50 -6.44 -5.03
N LYS A 154 26.35 -7.75 -5.22
CA LYS A 154 25.84 -8.37 -6.44
C LYS A 154 24.32 -8.49 -6.41
#